data_AF-A0A3D3MLC0-F1
#
_entry.id   AF-A0A3D3MLC0-F1
#
_cell.length_a   1.000
_cell.length_b   1.000
_cell.length_c   1.000
_cell.angle_alpha   90.00
_cell.angle_beta   90.00
_cell.angle_gamma   90.00
#
_symmetry.space_group_name_H-M   'P 1'
#
loop_
_entity.id
_entity.type
_entity.pdbx_description
1 polymer ?
#
loop_
_entity_poly.entity_id
_entity_poly.type
_entity_poly.pdbx_seq_one_letter_code
_entity_poly.pdbx_strand_id
1 'polypeptide(L)'
;MSDGQEKDSYTANPNQRTFDMPTPQKDHEVNVVKIYFAKQVPKMKWEPKEETYTVQKGGLVSDVKKKYEQKGRRNIQADKGDSVQLKAKESVKITWEEEVQEMKDGKPVFEYEKIDKAIIKKKVWVVAECQGFTGKLSVEIHENKLTNPENVYDNPVKFLEGETEKSNIEFPINGALIYAKEITLRPKSDQDVKKLIEKFTKRENINAFLYFKAEVKETQDTIIFPDDTHEFLNKDGQRFEISGTPCYCNRDITVDEMIELIYHLRDKQNYKSKRDAFFNEGKEKIASIGITSGKISENRDKVKLFTDEMNAMFKKFSIKTCRRKIHFLGQMYLETISFTHTYESRDSVPDNYKGGVPFQGRGMKQITHDYNYLAYYVYINKTAHYDTYIKYRSGYEGVGECIKNRPKARENGLTETFYEELKTFAKNISENLFHAFNSAGWFSTIHKTETIAAMDNGLEDSDVEKVTQAINGGQTNIAERKNYTKWTRELFKYDKECVNK
;
A
#
# COMPACT_ATOMS: atom_id res chain seq x y z
N MET A 1 -35.96 -64.31 75.96
CA MET A 1 -35.99 -62.93 75.45
C MET A 1 -34.57 -62.41 75.56
N SER A 2 -33.78 -62.12 74.54
CA SER A 2 -33.95 -62.10 73.08
C SER A 2 -32.55 -62.30 72.46
N ASP A 3 -32.43 -63.27 71.55
CA ASP A 3 -31.94 -63.14 70.17
C ASP A 3 -30.78 -62.15 69.93
N GLY A 4 -29.61 -62.53 69.41
CA GLY A 4 -29.33 -63.55 68.41
C GLY A 4 -28.58 -62.85 67.27
N GLN A 5 -27.26 -62.67 67.41
CA GLN A 5 -26.40 -62.10 66.38
C GLN A 5 -25.83 -63.22 65.50
N GLU A 6 -26.44 -63.43 64.34
CA GLU A 6 -25.83 -64.17 63.23
C GLU A 6 -25.50 -63.22 62.08
N LYS A 7 -24.27 -63.37 61.59
CA LYS A 7 -23.71 -62.70 60.44
C LYS A 7 -24.33 -63.30 59.18
N ASP A 8 -24.81 -62.44 58.27
CA ASP A 8 -24.95 -62.82 56.87
C ASP A 8 -24.21 -61.85 55.95
N SER A 9 -23.30 -62.44 55.19
CA SER A 9 -22.50 -61.85 54.14
C SER A 9 -23.32 -61.70 52.87
N TYR A 10 -23.45 -60.48 52.37
CA TYR A 10 -23.85 -60.25 50.98
C TYR A 10 -22.62 -59.93 50.13
N THR A 11 -22.42 -60.81 49.16
CA THR A 11 -21.38 -60.83 48.14
C THR A 11 -21.60 -59.71 47.11
N ALA A 12 -20.52 -58.98 46.79
CA ALA A 12 -20.49 -58.06 45.68
C ALA A 12 -20.72 -58.82 44.36
N ASN A 13 -21.73 -58.42 43.58
CA ASN A 13 -21.96 -58.93 42.24
C ASN A 13 -20.84 -58.44 41.30
N PRO A 14 -20.00 -59.31 40.71
CA PRO A 14 -18.83 -58.89 39.92
C PRO A 14 -19.16 -58.36 38.51
N ASN A 15 -20.43 -58.27 38.13
CA ASN A 15 -20.83 -58.08 36.71
C ASN A 15 -21.71 -56.86 36.40
N GLN A 16 -21.71 -55.81 37.23
CA GLN A 16 -22.41 -54.57 36.86
C GLN A 16 -21.41 -53.52 36.34
N ARG A 17 -20.96 -53.70 35.10
CA ARG A 17 -20.43 -52.60 34.29
C ARG A 17 -21.62 -51.78 33.79
N THR A 18 -22.10 -50.85 34.61
CA THR A 18 -22.91 -49.74 34.10
C THR A 18 -21.97 -48.81 33.34
N PHE A 19 -22.15 -48.77 32.02
CA PHE A 19 -21.58 -47.75 31.15
C PHE A 19 -22.24 -46.41 31.49
N ASP A 20 -21.75 -45.73 32.51
CA ASP A 20 -21.88 -44.27 32.58
C ASP A 20 -20.77 -43.69 31.71
N MET A 21 -20.99 -43.72 30.39
CA MET A 21 -20.35 -42.71 29.55
C MET A 21 -21.03 -41.38 29.92
N PRO A 22 -20.29 -40.34 30.35
CA PRO A 22 -20.87 -39.02 30.48
C PRO A 22 -21.42 -38.66 29.10
N THR A 23 -22.74 -38.51 29.00
CA THR A 23 -23.32 -37.83 27.86
C THR A 23 -22.68 -36.43 27.87
N PRO A 24 -22.11 -35.93 26.76
CA PRO A 24 -21.59 -34.57 26.74
C PRO A 24 -22.73 -33.67 27.19
N GLN A 25 -22.54 -33.02 28.33
CA GLN A 25 -23.46 -32.02 28.85
C GLN A 25 -23.59 -31.00 27.71
N LYS A 26 -24.74 -31.00 27.02
CA LYS A 26 -25.04 -29.94 26.07
C LYS A 26 -25.22 -28.71 26.95
N ASP A 27 -24.15 -27.93 27.09
CA ASP A 27 -24.26 -26.63 27.72
C ASP A 27 -25.38 -25.88 27.00
N HIS A 28 -26.43 -25.56 27.74
CA HIS A 28 -27.60 -24.82 27.26
C HIS A 28 -27.26 -23.34 27.10
N GLU A 29 -26.16 -23.07 26.41
CA GLU A 29 -25.57 -21.75 26.26
C GLU A 29 -25.17 -21.50 24.81
N VAL A 30 -25.41 -20.28 24.37
CA VAL A 30 -24.88 -19.71 23.14
C VAL A 30 -23.99 -18.55 23.51
N ASN A 31 -22.68 -18.71 23.35
CA ASN A 31 -21.67 -17.73 23.70
C ASN A 31 -21.09 -17.08 22.43
N VAL A 32 -21.45 -15.82 22.20
CA VAL A 32 -20.91 -15.01 21.09
C VAL A 32 -19.64 -14.33 21.58
N VAL A 33 -18.48 -14.84 21.18
CA VAL A 33 -17.18 -14.42 21.73
C VAL A 33 -16.65 -13.18 21.03
N LYS A 34 -16.62 -13.19 19.69
CA LYS A 34 -16.08 -12.08 18.88
C LYS A 34 -16.76 -12.00 17.53
N ILE A 35 -16.88 -10.78 17.01
CA ILE A 35 -17.25 -10.52 15.63
C ILE A 35 -16.27 -9.50 15.06
N TYR A 36 -15.69 -9.80 13.89
CA TYR A 36 -14.68 -8.94 13.29
C TYR A 36 -14.65 -9.02 11.76
N PHE A 37 -14.09 -7.98 11.15
CA PHE A 37 -13.73 -7.99 9.73
C PHE A 37 -12.38 -8.69 9.55
N ALA A 38 -12.26 -9.51 8.52
CA ALA A 38 -11.07 -10.30 8.23
C ALA A 38 -10.73 -10.35 6.74
N LYS A 39 -9.49 -10.73 6.43
CA LYS A 39 -9.10 -11.30 5.14
C LYS A 39 -8.92 -12.82 5.32
N GLN A 40 -9.28 -13.58 4.30
CA GLN A 40 -9.02 -15.01 4.27
C GLN A 40 -7.58 -15.24 3.80
N VAL A 41 -6.79 -16.00 4.56
CA VAL A 41 -5.41 -16.35 4.21
C VAL A 41 -5.23 -17.87 4.25
N PRO A 42 -4.35 -18.43 3.40
CA PRO A 42 -4.01 -19.85 3.46
C PRO A 42 -3.48 -20.23 4.84
N LYS A 43 -4.02 -21.29 5.44
CA LYS A 43 -3.44 -21.83 6.67
C LYS A 43 -2.22 -22.67 6.28
N MET A 44 -1.04 -22.25 6.73
CA MET A 44 0.22 -22.92 6.40
C MET A 44 0.63 -23.91 7.48
N LYS A 45 1.28 -25.00 7.08
CA LYS A 45 1.92 -25.98 7.96
C LYS A 45 3.32 -26.31 7.46
N TRP A 46 4.16 -26.80 8.35
CA TRP A 46 5.51 -27.26 8.00
C TRP A 46 5.48 -28.75 7.72
N GLU A 47 5.91 -29.15 6.51
CA GLU A 47 6.04 -30.55 6.12
C GLU A 47 7.51 -30.94 5.94
N PRO A 48 7.94 -32.07 6.53
CA PRO A 48 9.25 -32.64 6.23
C PRO A 48 9.35 -33.02 4.75
N LYS A 49 10.47 -32.65 4.13
CA LYS A 49 10.86 -33.03 2.77
C LYS A 49 12.27 -33.59 2.78
N GLU A 50 12.56 -34.42 1.78
CA GLU A 50 13.88 -34.97 1.56
C GLU A 50 14.20 -35.09 0.08
N GLU A 51 15.48 -34.93 -0.27
CA GLU A 51 16.00 -35.14 -1.62
C GLU A 51 17.40 -35.73 -1.54
N THR A 52 17.74 -36.60 -2.48
CA THR A 52 19.12 -37.06 -2.69
C THR A 52 19.75 -36.23 -3.80
N TYR A 53 20.70 -35.37 -3.44
CA TYR A 53 21.39 -34.50 -4.39
C TYR A 53 22.71 -35.13 -4.85
N THR A 54 22.90 -35.28 -6.16
CA THR A 54 24.15 -35.81 -6.76
C THR A 54 25.02 -34.67 -7.28
N VAL A 55 26.23 -34.52 -6.74
CA VAL A 55 27.13 -33.41 -7.10
C VAL A 55 27.79 -33.61 -8.47
N GLN A 56 27.79 -32.58 -9.32
CA GLN A 56 28.37 -32.68 -10.67
C GLN A 56 29.89 -32.44 -10.72
N LYS A 57 30.42 -31.52 -9.92
CA LYS A 57 31.84 -31.10 -9.94
C LYS A 57 32.58 -31.25 -8.60
N GLY A 58 32.03 -32.06 -7.68
CA GLY A 58 32.49 -32.13 -6.28
C GLY A 58 32.18 -30.85 -5.49
N GLY A 59 32.52 -30.81 -4.20
CA GLY A 59 32.30 -29.65 -3.31
C GLY A 59 32.04 -30.04 -1.86
N LEU A 60 31.86 -29.06 -0.97
CA LEU A 60 31.51 -29.33 0.42
C LEU A 60 30.00 -29.60 0.58
N VAL A 61 29.63 -30.41 1.57
CA VAL A 61 28.22 -30.61 1.94
C VAL A 61 27.56 -29.28 2.32
N SER A 62 28.28 -28.36 2.98
CA SER A 62 27.79 -27.01 3.28
C SER A 62 27.35 -26.22 2.03
N ASP A 63 28.04 -26.41 0.90
CA ASP A 63 27.71 -25.74 -0.36
C ASP A 63 26.45 -26.32 -0.99
N VAL A 64 26.19 -27.62 -0.77
CA VAL A 64 24.93 -28.25 -1.16
C VAL A 64 23.80 -27.72 -0.30
N LYS A 65 23.94 -27.66 1.03
CA LYS A 65 22.91 -27.11 1.94
C LYS A 65 22.50 -25.69 1.57
N LYS A 66 23.46 -24.82 1.25
CA LYS A 66 23.19 -23.43 0.80
C LYS A 66 22.28 -23.35 -0.42
N LYS A 67 22.26 -24.36 -1.29
CA LYS A 67 21.33 -24.39 -2.46
C LYS A 67 19.88 -24.59 -2.05
N TYR A 68 19.63 -25.13 -0.86
CA TYR A 68 18.30 -25.37 -0.32
C TYR A 68 17.81 -24.22 0.57
N GLU A 69 18.66 -23.22 0.86
CA GLU A 69 18.29 -22.02 1.59
C GLU A 69 17.43 -21.10 0.70
N GLN A 70 16.12 -21.12 0.94
CA GLN A 70 15.17 -20.23 0.29
C GLN A 70 13.99 -19.93 1.22
N LYS A 71 13.25 -18.85 0.92
CA LYS A 71 12.03 -18.48 1.66
C LYS A 71 11.03 -19.65 1.64
N GLY A 72 10.46 -19.95 2.81
CA GLY A 72 9.52 -21.07 2.98
C GLY A 72 10.20 -22.40 3.29
N ARG A 73 11.52 -22.43 3.54
CA ARG A 73 12.23 -23.61 4.05
C ARG A 73 12.94 -23.32 5.36
N ARG A 74 13.00 -24.32 6.25
CA ARG A 74 13.75 -24.26 7.52
C ARG A 74 14.31 -25.63 7.88
N ASN A 75 15.13 -25.68 8.94
CA ASN A 75 15.68 -26.91 9.49
C ASN A 75 16.43 -27.77 8.45
N ILE A 76 17.22 -27.13 7.59
CA ILE A 76 17.96 -27.79 6.51
C ILE A 76 19.12 -28.60 7.11
N GLN A 77 19.12 -29.91 6.87
CA GLN A 77 20.14 -30.85 7.35
C GLN A 77 20.64 -31.72 6.21
N ALA A 78 21.82 -32.31 6.40
CA ALA A 78 22.38 -33.30 5.51
C ALA A 78 22.68 -34.58 6.31
N ASP A 79 22.65 -35.73 5.64
CA ASP A 79 23.06 -37.02 6.21
C ASP A 79 24.58 -37.13 6.44
N LYS A 80 25.35 -36.18 5.90
CA LYS A 80 26.81 -36.05 6.07
C LYS A 80 27.15 -34.73 6.76
N GLY A 81 28.28 -34.70 7.49
CA GLY A 81 28.75 -33.48 8.15
C GLY A 81 29.12 -32.36 7.18
N ASP A 82 28.91 -31.11 7.58
CA ASP A 82 29.06 -29.92 6.72
C ASP A 82 30.47 -29.80 6.07
N SER A 83 31.51 -30.24 6.79
CA SER A 83 32.91 -30.21 6.33
C SER A 83 33.30 -31.37 5.42
N VAL A 84 32.40 -32.31 5.14
CA VAL A 84 32.68 -33.45 4.25
C VAL A 84 32.80 -32.96 2.81
N GLN A 85 33.89 -33.35 2.15
CA GLN A 85 34.14 -33.06 0.74
C GLN A 85 33.62 -34.19 -0.15
N LEU A 86 32.65 -33.86 -1.01
CA LEU A 86 32.05 -34.77 -1.97
C LEU A 86 32.84 -34.76 -3.27
N LYS A 87 33.08 -35.95 -3.86
CA LYS A 87 33.64 -36.10 -5.21
C LYS A 87 32.54 -35.99 -6.26
N ALA A 88 32.92 -35.71 -7.50
CA ALA A 88 31.96 -35.73 -8.61
C ALA A 88 31.20 -37.07 -8.67
N LYS A 89 29.89 -36.99 -8.89
CA LYS A 89 28.92 -38.10 -8.89
C LYS A 89 28.60 -38.72 -7.53
N GLU A 90 29.17 -38.23 -6.43
CA GLU A 90 28.70 -38.62 -5.10
C GLU A 90 27.38 -37.93 -4.76
N SER A 91 26.59 -38.58 -3.90
CA SER A 91 25.31 -38.06 -3.44
C SER A 91 25.31 -37.73 -1.95
N VAL A 92 24.45 -36.82 -1.56
CA VAL A 92 24.16 -36.44 -0.18
C VAL A 92 22.65 -36.32 -0.03
N LYS A 93 22.09 -36.85 1.04
CA LYS A 93 20.67 -36.70 1.35
C LYS A 93 20.49 -35.40 2.13
N ILE A 94 19.64 -34.52 1.62
CA ILE A 94 19.26 -33.26 2.25
C ILE A 94 17.83 -33.40 2.76
N THR A 95 17.60 -33.01 4.01
CA THR A 95 16.27 -32.92 4.63
C THR A 95 15.98 -31.49 5.01
N TRP A 96 14.72 -31.07 4.91
CA TRP A 96 14.26 -29.75 5.35
C TRP A 96 12.79 -29.80 5.71
N GLU A 97 12.30 -28.78 6.39
CA GLU A 97 10.86 -28.52 6.49
C GLU A 97 10.47 -27.45 5.49
N GLU A 98 9.42 -27.69 4.72
CA GLU A 98 8.86 -26.76 3.74
C GLU A 98 7.49 -26.28 4.20
N GLU A 99 7.27 -24.98 4.09
CA GLU A 99 5.99 -24.36 4.36
C GLU A 99 5.03 -24.68 3.22
N VAL A 100 3.97 -25.43 3.52
CA VAL A 100 2.94 -25.82 2.56
C VAL A 100 1.56 -25.45 3.07
N GLN A 101 0.62 -25.22 2.16
CA GLN A 101 -0.76 -24.99 2.54
C GLN A 101 -1.38 -26.26 3.14
N GLU A 102 -2.04 -26.13 4.29
CA GLU A 102 -2.77 -27.21 4.93
C GLU A 102 -3.94 -27.65 4.04
N MET A 103 -4.09 -28.97 3.89
CA MET A 103 -5.15 -29.60 3.12
C MET A 103 -5.95 -30.50 4.06
N LYS A 104 -7.29 -30.39 4.04
CA LYS A 104 -8.21 -31.26 4.76
C LYS A 104 -9.23 -31.80 3.78
N ASP A 105 -9.36 -33.13 3.73
CA ASP A 105 -10.24 -33.84 2.78
C ASP A 105 -10.04 -33.40 1.31
N GLY A 106 -8.78 -33.19 0.92
CA GLY A 106 -8.39 -32.75 -0.42
C GLY A 106 -8.68 -31.28 -0.74
N LYS A 107 -9.16 -30.48 0.22
CA LYS A 107 -9.43 -29.05 0.05
C LYS A 107 -8.45 -28.19 0.84
N PRO A 108 -8.05 -27.02 0.29
CA PRO A 108 -7.22 -26.06 1.02
C PRO A 108 -7.94 -25.55 2.26
N VAL A 109 -7.21 -25.54 3.39
CA VAL A 109 -7.66 -24.94 4.63
C VAL A 109 -7.25 -23.47 4.64
N PHE A 110 -8.16 -22.63 5.14
CA PHE A 110 -7.96 -21.21 5.27
C PHE A 110 -8.19 -20.78 6.72
N GLU A 111 -7.56 -19.68 7.09
CA GLU A 111 -7.79 -18.97 8.34
C GLU A 111 -8.20 -17.52 8.04
N TYR A 112 -8.70 -16.83 9.06
CA TYR A 112 -9.22 -15.48 8.93
C TYR A 112 -8.43 -14.52 9.81
N GLU A 113 -7.54 -13.75 9.16
CA GLU A 113 -6.73 -12.73 9.82
C GLU A 113 -7.53 -11.45 9.94
N LYS A 114 -7.70 -10.95 11.18
CA LYS A 114 -8.42 -9.70 11.46
C LYS A 114 -7.80 -8.55 10.68
N ILE A 115 -8.66 -7.71 10.10
CA ILE A 115 -8.30 -6.43 9.49
C ILE A 115 -8.98 -5.30 10.24
N ASP A 116 -8.31 -4.16 10.34
CA ASP A 116 -8.76 -2.95 11.01
C ASP A 116 -9.20 -1.86 10.02
N LYS A 117 -8.97 -2.07 8.72
CA LYS A 117 -9.33 -1.10 7.67
C LYS A 117 -9.69 -1.74 6.34
N ALA A 118 -10.52 -1.05 5.58
CA ALA A 118 -10.83 -1.34 4.18
C ALA A 118 -11.22 -0.07 3.40
N ILE A 119 -11.63 -0.25 2.16
CA ILE A 119 -12.14 0.80 1.26
C ILE A 119 -13.48 0.38 0.67
N ILE A 120 -14.26 1.35 0.18
CA ILE A 120 -15.54 1.07 -0.49
C ILE A 120 -15.32 0.10 -1.67
N LYS A 121 -16.29 -0.78 -1.92
CA LYS A 121 -16.23 -1.88 -2.92
C LYS A 121 -15.23 -3.00 -2.60
N LYS A 122 -14.46 -2.94 -1.50
CA LYS A 122 -13.56 -4.04 -1.14
C LYS A 122 -14.35 -5.23 -0.61
N LYS A 123 -13.93 -6.42 -1.02
CA LYS A 123 -14.37 -7.68 -0.42
C LYS A 123 -13.67 -7.90 0.92
N VAL A 124 -14.45 -8.22 1.93
CA VAL A 124 -14.00 -8.53 3.29
C VAL A 124 -14.77 -9.73 3.81
N TRP A 125 -14.20 -10.45 4.75
CA TRP A 125 -14.90 -11.50 5.48
C TRP A 125 -15.45 -10.92 6.78
N VAL A 126 -16.71 -11.21 7.08
CA VAL A 126 -17.25 -11.03 8.43
C VAL A 126 -17.18 -12.37 9.12
N VAL A 127 -16.48 -12.40 10.25
CA VAL A 127 -16.20 -13.60 11.02
C VAL A 127 -16.83 -13.48 12.40
N ALA A 128 -17.54 -14.52 12.82
CA ALA A 128 -18.10 -14.65 14.15
C ALA A 128 -17.50 -15.89 14.82
N GLU A 129 -16.83 -15.68 15.95
CA GLU A 129 -16.49 -16.75 16.90
C GLU A 129 -17.68 -16.91 17.85
N CYS A 130 -18.42 -18.00 17.69
CA CYS A 130 -19.65 -18.27 18.43
C CYS A 130 -19.68 -19.74 18.84
N GLN A 131 -19.91 -20.02 20.11
CA GLN A 131 -20.04 -21.38 20.65
C GLN A 131 -21.52 -21.63 20.96
N GLY A 132 -22.05 -22.76 20.51
CA GLY A 132 -23.44 -23.14 20.74
C GLY A 132 -23.90 -24.15 19.71
N PHE A 133 -25.00 -24.85 20.01
CA PHE A 133 -25.52 -25.94 19.16
C PHE A 133 -26.81 -25.62 18.43
N THR A 134 -27.55 -24.60 18.88
CA THR A 134 -28.84 -24.21 18.30
C THR A 134 -29.00 -22.69 18.24
N GLY A 135 -29.84 -22.22 17.33
CA GLY A 135 -30.14 -20.80 17.15
C GLY A 135 -29.53 -20.19 15.89
N LYS A 136 -29.66 -18.87 15.81
CA LYS A 136 -29.28 -18.09 14.64
C LYS A 136 -28.69 -16.76 15.08
N LEU A 137 -27.43 -16.53 14.76
CA LEU A 137 -26.76 -15.25 15.00
C LEU A 137 -27.03 -14.31 13.82
N SER A 138 -27.69 -13.20 14.10
CA SER A 138 -27.90 -12.09 13.17
C SER A 138 -26.93 -10.95 13.49
N VAL A 139 -26.24 -10.45 12.48
CA VAL A 139 -25.21 -9.42 12.61
C VAL A 139 -25.51 -8.27 11.65
N GLU A 140 -25.71 -7.07 12.19
CA GLU A 140 -25.81 -5.85 11.42
C GLU A 140 -24.50 -5.05 11.48
N ILE A 141 -24.23 -4.28 10.43
CA ILE A 141 -23.11 -3.35 10.38
C ILE A 141 -23.66 -1.94 10.58
N HIS A 142 -23.03 -1.15 11.43
CA HIS A 142 -23.43 0.23 11.72
C HIS A 142 -22.22 1.15 11.62
N GLU A 143 -22.43 2.41 11.26
CA GLU A 143 -21.42 3.46 11.36
C GLU A 143 -21.50 4.16 12.72
N ASN A 144 -20.35 4.30 13.38
CA ASN A 144 -20.15 5.20 14.51
C ASN A 144 -19.63 6.55 13.98
N LYS A 145 -20.42 7.61 14.18
CA LYS A 145 -20.10 8.98 13.76
C LYS A 145 -18.78 9.50 14.34
N LEU A 146 -18.41 9.06 15.54
CA LEU A 146 -17.35 9.66 16.35
C LEU A 146 -17.51 11.19 16.41
N THR A 147 -16.51 11.93 15.93
CA THR A 147 -16.50 13.39 15.87
C THR A 147 -17.13 13.95 14.59
N ASN A 148 -17.59 13.12 13.65
CA ASN A 148 -18.21 13.60 12.42
C ASN A 148 -19.66 14.06 12.68
N PRO A 149 -20.12 15.14 12.00
CA PRO A 149 -21.47 15.68 12.21
C PRO A 149 -22.58 14.74 11.74
N GLU A 150 -22.35 14.01 10.64
CA GLU A 150 -23.32 13.13 10.00
C GLU A 150 -22.68 11.80 9.63
N ASN A 151 -23.49 10.74 9.50
CA ASN A 151 -23.06 9.45 8.93
C ASN A 151 -22.95 9.54 7.40
N VAL A 152 -22.05 8.77 6.81
CA VAL A 152 -21.94 8.56 5.36
C VAL A 152 -22.77 7.36 4.95
N TYR A 153 -22.80 6.34 5.79
CA TYR A 153 -23.67 5.19 5.63
C TYR A 153 -25.02 5.42 6.32
N ASP A 154 -26.07 4.90 5.70
CA ASP A 154 -27.32 4.70 6.41
C ASP A 154 -27.13 3.49 7.34
N ASN A 155 -27.69 3.53 8.55
CA ASN A 155 -27.65 2.42 9.49
C ASN A 155 -28.99 1.65 9.45
N PRO A 156 -28.97 0.31 9.35
CA PRO A 156 -27.81 -0.56 9.12
C PRO A 156 -27.19 -0.39 7.73
N VAL A 157 -25.86 -0.56 7.66
CA VAL A 157 -25.06 -0.42 6.44
C VAL A 157 -25.48 -1.48 5.42
N LYS A 158 -25.78 -1.02 4.19
CA LYS A 158 -26.02 -1.91 3.05
C LYS A 158 -24.72 -2.42 2.45
N PHE A 159 -24.66 -3.72 2.21
CA PHE A 159 -23.54 -4.42 1.59
C PHE A 159 -24.03 -5.48 0.61
N LEU A 160 -23.11 -6.03 -0.19
CA LEU A 160 -23.42 -7.15 -1.07
C LEU A 160 -22.91 -8.48 -0.49
N GLU A 161 -23.78 -9.48 -0.42
CA GLU A 161 -23.43 -10.89 -0.26
C GLU A 161 -23.58 -11.56 -1.64
N GLY A 162 -22.46 -11.82 -2.31
CA GLY A 162 -22.46 -12.12 -3.75
C GLY A 162 -22.99 -10.92 -4.56
N GLU A 163 -24.13 -11.10 -5.22
CA GLU A 163 -24.82 -10.05 -6.00
C GLU A 163 -26.07 -9.49 -5.29
N THR A 164 -26.40 -10.01 -4.12
CA THR A 164 -27.62 -9.65 -3.37
C THR A 164 -27.29 -8.57 -2.36
N GLU A 165 -28.09 -7.49 -2.35
CA GLU A 165 -27.99 -6.45 -1.32
C GLU A 165 -28.61 -6.95 -0.01
N LYS A 166 -27.89 -6.76 1.08
CA LYS A 166 -28.26 -7.16 2.44
C LYS A 166 -27.93 -6.02 3.39
N SER A 167 -28.59 -6.01 4.53
CA SER A 167 -28.30 -5.14 5.67
C SER A 167 -27.98 -5.93 6.95
N ASN A 168 -28.16 -7.24 6.92
CA ASN A 168 -27.83 -8.15 8.01
C ASN A 168 -27.17 -9.43 7.46
N ILE A 169 -26.33 -10.03 8.29
CA ILE A 169 -25.62 -11.29 8.03
C ILE A 169 -26.18 -12.31 8.99
N GLU A 170 -26.50 -13.49 8.47
CA GLU A 170 -27.06 -14.57 9.27
C GLU A 170 -26.12 -15.77 9.30
N PHE A 171 -25.84 -16.27 10.50
CA PHE A 171 -25.05 -17.47 10.76
C PHE A 171 -25.91 -18.49 11.52
N PRO A 172 -26.10 -19.71 10.98
CA PRO A 172 -26.79 -20.77 11.70
C PRO A 172 -25.88 -21.34 12.79
N ILE A 173 -26.34 -21.36 14.04
CA ILE A 173 -25.58 -21.89 15.18
C ILE A 173 -25.84 -23.39 15.25
N ASN A 174 -24.78 -24.17 15.07
CA ASN A 174 -24.85 -25.60 14.79
C ASN A 174 -23.62 -26.39 15.28
N GLY A 175 -22.92 -25.88 16.29
CA GLY A 175 -21.75 -26.51 16.90
C GLY A 175 -20.40 -26.16 16.26
N ALA A 176 -20.37 -25.39 15.18
CA ALA A 176 -19.11 -24.84 14.67
C ALA A 176 -18.62 -23.70 15.57
N LEU A 177 -17.29 -23.54 15.70
CA LEU A 177 -16.69 -22.48 16.51
C LEU A 177 -16.53 -21.15 15.76
N ILE A 178 -16.37 -21.24 14.43
CA ILE A 178 -16.08 -20.09 13.57
C ILE A 178 -17.05 -20.10 12.40
N TYR A 179 -17.75 -19.00 12.25
CA TYR A 179 -18.64 -18.71 11.13
C TYR A 179 -18.07 -17.57 10.33
N ALA A 180 -18.12 -17.65 9.00
CA ALA A 180 -17.56 -16.61 8.14
C ALA A 180 -18.36 -16.45 6.85
N LYS A 181 -18.57 -15.20 6.42
CA LYS A 181 -19.20 -14.85 5.15
C LYS A 181 -18.41 -13.75 4.44
N GLU A 182 -18.17 -13.92 3.15
CA GLU A 182 -17.60 -12.88 2.30
C GLU A 182 -18.69 -11.86 1.94
N ILE A 183 -18.40 -10.59 2.16
CA ILE A 183 -19.25 -9.48 1.74
C ILE A 183 -18.44 -8.47 0.94
N THR A 184 -19.13 -7.63 0.17
CA THR A 184 -18.54 -6.45 -0.47
C THR A 184 -19.13 -5.19 0.15
N LEU A 185 -18.27 -4.31 0.67
CA LEU A 185 -18.65 -3.06 1.37
C LEU A 185 -19.11 -1.98 0.38
N ARG A 186 -20.29 -2.17 -0.20
CA ARG A 186 -20.94 -1.23 -1.12
C ARG A 186 -22.45 -1.49 -1.22
N PRO A 187 -23.26 -0.46 -1.54
CA PRO A 187 -24.60 -0.67 -2.05
C PRO A 187 -24.58 -1.32 -3.45
N LYS A 188 -25.74 -1.84 -3.86
CA LYS A 188 -25.95 -2.56 -5.11
C LYS A 188 -25.74 -1.69 -6.34
N SER A 189 -26.37 -0.53 -6.38
CA SER A 189 -26.33 0.33 -7.57
C SER A 189 -25.04 1.16 -7.63
N ASP A 190 -24.45 1.31 -8.81
CA ASP A 190 -23.32 2.23 -9.00
C ASP A 190 -23.70 3.69 -8.71
N GLN A 191 -24.97 4.05 -8.91
CA GLN A 191 -25.49 5.39 -8.58
C GLN A 191 -25.40 5.66 -7.07
N ASP A 192 -25.78 4.70 -6.24
CA ASP A 192 -25.71 4.85 -4.79
C ASP A 192 -24.28 4.77 -4.27
N VAL A 193 -23.40 4.03 -4.95
CA VAL A 193 -21.96 4.14 -4.70
C VAL A 193 -21.45 5.56 -4.98
N LYS A 194 -21.92 6.23 -6.04
CA LYS A 194 -21.55 7.65 -6.28
C LYS A 194 -21.98 8.55 -5.14
N LYS A 195 -23.24 8.44 -4.72
CA LYS A 195 -23.77 9.22 -3.59
C LYS A 195 -22.99 8.98 -2.30
N LEU A 196 -22.66 7.71 -2.02
CA LEU A 196 -21.82 7.35 -0.86
C LEU A 196 -20.46 8.06 -0.94
N ILE A 197 -19.77 7.93 -2.08
CA ILE A 197 -18.47 8.57 -2.31
C ILE A 197 -18.56 10.10 -2.17
N GLU A 198 -19.62 10.72 -2.70
CA GLU A 198 -19.84 12.16 -2.56
C GLU A 198 -19.98 12.59 -1.09
N LYS A 199 -20.72 11.83 -0.27
CA LYS A 199 -20.82 12.06 1.18
C LYS A 199 -19.43 12.01 1.83
N PHE A 200 -18.62 11.01 1.48
CA PHE A 200 -17.23 10.88 1.94
C PHE A 200 -16.37 12.10 1.58
N THR A 201 -16.44 12.58 0.34
CA THR A 201 -15.63 13.72 -0.13
C THR A 201 -16.00 15.07 0.49
N LYS A 202 -17.20 15.20 1.06
CA LYS A 202 -17.66 16.42 1.74
C LYS A 202 -17.18 16.52 3.19
N ARG A 203 -16.71 15.41 3.78
CA ARG A 203 -16.19 15.42 5.15
C ARG A 203 -14.78 16.00 5.21
N GLU A 204 -14.47 16.69 6.30
CA GLU A 204 -13.09 17.07 6.63
C GLU A 204 -12.23 15.83 6.92
N ASN A 205 -12.77 14.88 7.71
CA ASN A 205 -12.20 13.56 7.89
C ASN A 205 -12.91 12.57 6.96
N ILE A 206 -12.20 12.09 5.94
CA ILE A 206 -12.75 11.16 4.94
C ILE A 206 -12.96 9.75 5.49
N ASN A 207 -12.70 9.48 6.77
CA ASN A 207 -12.86 8.15 7.32
C ASN A 207 -14.28 7.91 7.86
N ALA A 208 -14.76 6.68 7.74
CA ALA A 208 -15.93 6.18 8.45
C ALA A 208 -15.54 4.99 9.32
N PHE A 209 -16.15 4.86 10.51
CA PHE A 209 -15.81 3.79 11.44
C PHE A 209 -17.00 2.86 11.61
N LEU A 210 -16.83 1.60 11.21
CA LEU A 210 -17.89 0.61 11.26
C LEU A 210 -17.74 -0.28 12.49
N TYR A 211 -18.88 -0.69 13.04
CA TYR A 211 -18.99 -1.63 14.13
C TYR A 211 -20.13 -2.62 13.84
N PHE A 212 -20.17 -3.73 14.58
CA PHE A 212 -21.24 -4.71 14.46
C PHE A 212 -22.22 -4.59 15.62
N LYS A 213 -23.49 -4.82 15.34
CA LYS A 213 -24.51 -5.08 16.35
C LYS A 213 -25.06 -6.48 16.14
N ALA A 214 -25.11 -7.28 17.19
CA ALA A 214 -25.46 -8.69 17.09
C ALA A 214 -26.71 -9.06 17.90
N GLU A 215 -27.42 -10.07 17.43
CA GLU A 215 -28.58 -10.63 18.11
C GLU A 215 -28.63 -12.15 17.84
N VAL A 216 -28.93 -12.95 18.86
CA VAL A 216 -29.18 -14.39 18.69
C VAL A 216 -30.68 -14.65 18.79
N LYS A 217 -31.21 -15.39 17.81
CA LYS A 217 -32.62 -15.79 17.72
C LYS A 217 -32.75 -17.30 17.63
N GLU A 218 -33.99 -17.78 17.67
CA GLU A 218 -34.33 -19.18 17.34
C GLU A 218 -33.68 -20.23 18.27
N THR A 219 -33.42 -19.86 19.52
CA THR A 219 -32.91 -20.78 20.56
C THR A 219 -33.64 -20.55 21.89
N GLN A 220 -33.65 -21.58 22.73
CA GLN A 220 -34.05 -21.51 24.14
C GLN A 220 -32.83 -21.51 25.08
N ASP A 221 -31.63 -21.67 24.52
CA ASP A 221 -30.37 -21.65 25.25
C ASP A 221 -30.09 -20.24 25.80
N THR A 222 -29.36 -20.16 26.90
CA THR A 222 -28.94 -18.89 27.51
C THR A 222 -27.95 -18.19 26.59
N ILE A 223 -28.22 -16.93 26.25
CA ILE A 223 -27.37 -16.17 25.32
C ILE A 223 -26.37 -15.34 26.12
N ILE A 224 -25.09 -15.46 25.78
CA ILE A 224 -23.98 -14.75 26.41
C ILE A 224 -23.27 -13.90 25.35
N PHE A 225 -23.15 -12.60 25.63
CA PHE A 225 -22.34 -11.65 24.87
C PHE A 225 -21.19 -11.12 25.74
N PRO A 226 -20.14 -10.51 25.16
CA PRO A 226 -19.01 -10.00 25.93
C PRO A 226 -19.38 -8.81 26.83
N ASP A 227 -20.44 -8.09 26.49
CA ASP A 227 -21.07 -7.03 27.29
C ASP A 227 -22.51 -6.79 26.84
N ASP A 228 -23.26 -6.01 27.63
CA ASP A 228 -24.70 -5.75 27.44
C ASP A 228 -25.03 -4.89 26.21
N THR A 229 -24.03 -4.32 25.52
CA THR A 229 -24.30 -3.54 24.30
C THR A 229 -24.60 -4.44 23.11
N HIS A 230 -24.07 -5.68 23.15
CA HIS A 230 -24.04 -6.61 22.02
C HIS A 230 -23.34 -6.02 20.78
N GLU A 231 -22.46 -5.03 21.00
CA GLU A 231 -21.72 -4.35 19.96
C GLU A 231 -20.26 -4.83 19.91
N PHE A 232 -19.74 -4.99 18.71
CA PHE A 232 -18.35 -5.40 18.49
C PHE A 232 -17.64 -4.35 17.65
N LEU A 233 -16.37 -4.07 17.99
CA LEU A 233 -15.55 -3.04 17.33
C LEU A 233 -16.03 -1.59 17.56
N ASN A 234 -16.90 -1.34 18.55
CA ASN A 234 -17.41 0.01 18.83
C ASN A 234 -16.61 0.79 19.90
N LYS A 235 -15.58 0.17 20.49
CA LYS A 235 -14.74 0.78 21.54
C LYS A 235 -13.49 1.44 20.94
N ASP A 236 -12.92 2.42 21.66
CA ASP A 236 -11.65 3.05 21.29
C ASP A 236 -10.55 1.98 21.10
N GLY A 237 -9.76 2.12 20.02
CA GLY A 237 -8.70 1.18 19.67
C GLY A 237 -9.16 -0.14 19.04
N GLN A 238 -10.47 -0.38 18.89
CA GLN A 238 -11.00 -1.61 18.29
C GLN A 238 -11.77 -1.39 16.97
N ARG A 239 -11.76 -0.16 16.45
CA ARG A 239 -12.60 0.26 15.33
C ARG A 239 -12.17 -0.32 13.99
N PHE A 240 -13.12 -0.46 13.08
CA PHE A 240 -12.85 -0.77 11.68
C PHE A 240 -13.01 0.47 10.80
N GLU A 241 -11.95 0.88 10.12
CA GLU A 241 -11.89 2.10 9.32
C GLU A 241 -12.23 1.85 7.84
N ILE A 242 -13.10 2.67 7.27
CA ILE A 242 -13.26 2.83 5.83
C ILE A 242 -12.60 4.14 5.42
N SER A 243 -11.44 4.05 4.77
CA SER A 243 -10.60 5.21 4.44
C SER A 243 -10.92 5.85 3.09
N GLY A 244 -12.16 5.68 2.61
CA GLY A 244 -12.66 6.26 1.36
C GLY A 244 -12.84 5.27 0.22
N THR A 245 -12.56 5.73 -1.00
CA THR A 245 -12.98 5.07 -2.25
C THR A 245 -11.86 4.20 -2.84
N PRO A 246 -12.20 3.20 -3.68
CA PRO A 246 -11.19 2.46 -4.43
C PRO A 246 -10.44 3.35 -5.44
N CYS A 247 -10.98 4.53 -5.79
CA CYS A 247 -10.24 5.53 -6.53
C CYS A 247 -9.08 6.12 -5.69
N TYR A 248 -7.96 6.38 -6.36
CA TYR A 248 -6.83 7.18 -5.86
C TYR A 248 -7.13 8.70 -5.79
N CYS A 249 -8.35 9.10 -6.15
CA CYS A 249 -8.87 10.45 -6.15
C CYS A 249 -8.93 10.98 -4.71
N ASN A 250 -8.49 12.21 -4.46
CA ASN A 250 -8.75 12.97 -3.23
C ASN A 250 -8.35 12.31 -1.91
N ARG A 251 -7.50 11.28 -1.95
CA ARG A 251 -6.88 10.64 -0.78
C ARG A 251 -5.37 10.49 -0.97
N ASP A 252 -4.65 10.10 0.07
CA ASP A 252 -3.24 9.77 -0.05
C ASP A 252 -3.03 8.42 -0.73
N ILE A 253 -1.90 8.28 -1.44
CA ILE A 253 -1.41 6.99 -1.93
C ILE A 253 -0.72 6.29 -0.76
N THR A 254 -1.08 5.04 -0.48
CA THR A 254 -0.44 4.25 0.58
C THR A 254 0.91 3.70 0.14
N VAL A 255 1.73 3.25 1.10
CA VAL A 255 3.04 2.65 0.81
C VAL A 255 2.92 1.41 -0.08
N ASP A 256 1.94 0.54 0.21
CA ASP A 256 1.68 -0.66 -0.61
C ASP A 256 1.32 -0.31 -2.05
N GLU A 257 0.44 0.67 -2.23
CA GLU A 257 0.05 1.15 -3.56
C GLU A 257 1.21 1.81 -4.30
N MET A 258 2.11 2.50 -3.60
CA MET A 258 3.32 3.05 -4.23
C MET A 258 4.27 1.94 -4.67
N ILE A 259 4.46 0.89 -3.86
CA ILE A 259 5.28 -0.28 -4.23
C ILE A 259 4.66 -0.98 -5.45
N GLU A 260 3.34 -1.17 -5.43
CA GLU A 260 2.60 -1.75 -6.56
C GLU A 260 2.75 -0.89 -7.82
N LEU A 261 2.66 0.44 -7.71
CA LEU A 261 2.88 1.37 -8.82
C LEU A 261 4.27 1.22 -9.43
N ILE A 262 5.31 1.17 -8.61
CA ILE A 262 6.69 1.03 -9.09
C ILE A 262 6.86 -0.28 -9.88
N TYR A 263 6.41 -1.40 -9.30
CA TYR A 263 6.51 -2.69 -9.98
C TYR A 263 5.63 -2.76 -11.23
N HIS A 264 4.41 -2.25 -11.18
CA HIS A 264 3.50 -2.23 -12.31
C HIS A 264 4.10 -1.50 -13.52
N LEU A 265 4.64 -0.29 -13.31
CA LEU A 265 5.26 0.49 -14.38
C LEU A 265 6.51 -0.21 -14.95
N ARG A 266 7.35 -0.80 -14.09
CA ARG A 266 8.57 -1.51 -14.53
C ARG A 266 8.28 -2.80 -15.26
N ASP A 267 7.29 -3.56 -14.82
CA ASP A 267 6.89 -4.80 -15.46
C ASP A 267 6.29 -4.52 -16.84
N LYS A 268 5.46 -3.47 -16.97
CA LYS A 268 4.94 -2.99 -18.26
C LYS A 268 6.04 -2.46 -19.19
N GLN A 269 7.04 -1.78 -18.63
CA GLN A 269 8.24 -1.34 -19.35
C GLN A 269 9.18 -2.51 -19.70
N ASN A 270 8.97 -3.71 -19.14
CA ASN A 270 9.89 -4.85 -19.21
C ASN A 270 11.30 -4.55 -18.63
N TYR A 271 11.37 -3.73 -17.58
CA TYR A 271 12.63 -3.26 -16.99
C TYR A 271 13.22 -4.23 -15.95
N LYS A 272 13.53 -5.46 -16.39
CA LYS A 272 13.93 -6.57 -15.50
C LYS A 272 15.19 -6.29 -14.68
N SER A 273 16.22 -5.69 -15.28
CA SER A 273 17.53 -5.49 -14.64
C SER A 273 17.53 -4.46 -13.51
N LYS A 274 16.59 -3.50 -13.53
CA LYS A 274 16.46 -2.45 -12.51
C LYS A 274 15.12 -2.54 -11.76
N ARG A 275 14.51 -3.73 -11.76
CA ARG A 275 13.18 -3.94 -11.18
C ARG A 275 13.10 -3.52 -9.71
N ASP A 276 14.17 -3.72 -8.94
CA ASP A 276 14.28 -3.38 -7.52
C ASP A 276 15.18 -2.16 -7.21
N ALA A 277 15.76 -1.50 -8.22
CA ALA A 277 16.55 -0.29 -8.02
C ALA A 277 15.63 0.86 -7.58
N PHE A 278 16.02 1.72 -6.64
CA PHE A 278 15.19 2.86 -6.26
C PHE A 278 16.07 4.02 -5.81
N PHE A 279 16.09 5.11 -6.59
CA PHE A 279 16.90 6.31 -6.37
C PHE A 279 18.34 6.05 -5.87
N ASN A 280 18.98 5.02 -6.43
CA ASN A 280 20.29 4.55 -6.02
C ASN A 280 21.41 4.95 -6.99
N GLU A 281 21.05 5.49 -8.16
CA GLU A 281 21.95 5.87 -9.25
C GLU A 281 22.30 7.37 -9.21
N GLY A 282 23.33 7.76 -9.96
CA GLY A 282 23.76 9.15 -10.12
C GLY A 282 24.78 9.65 -9.09
N LYS A 283 25.48 10.74 -9.43
CA LYS A 283 26.50 11.40 -8.57
C LYS A 283 25.87 12.17 -7.41
N GLU A 284 24.68 12.75 -7.63
CA GLU A 284 23.87 13.41 -6.61
C GLU A 284 22.59 12.58 -6.41
N LYS A 285 22.21 12.33 -5.15
CA LYS A 285 21.04 11.51 -4.81
C LYS A 285 20.52 11.75 -3.41
N ILE A 286 19.26 11.42 -3.19
CA ILE A 286 18.64 11.44 -1.86
C ILE A 286 18.97 10.14 -1.13
N ALA A 287 20.03 10.16 -0.32
CA ALA A 287 20.55 8.96 0.33
C ALA A 287 19.52 8.23 1.23
N SER A 288 18.60 8.96 1.87
CA SER A 288 17.62 8.39 2.79
C SER A 288 16.67 7.39 2.11
N ILE A 289 16.30 7.62 0.85
CA ILE A 289 15.37 6.76 0.11
C ILE A 289 16.05 5.74 -0.82
N GLY A 290 17.36 5.87 -1.06
CA GLY A 290 18.10 5.00 -1.97
C GLY A 290 18.11 3.54 -1.51
N ILE A 291 17.81 2.61 -2.42
CA ILE A 291 17.88 1.14 -2.20
C ILE A 291 19.04 0.57 -3.00
N THR A 292 20.09 0.13 -2.30
CA THR A 292 21.31 -0.45 -2.90
C THR A 292 21.31 -1.98 -2.92
N SER A 293 20.45 -2.63 -2.13
CA SER A 293 20.32 -4.09 -2.03
C SER A 293 18.93 -4.50 -1.54
N GLY A 294 18.48 -5.70 -1.92
CA GLY A 294 17.17 -6.24 -1.54
C GLY A 294 16.04 -5.72 -2.42
N LYS A 295 14.82 -6.19 -2.15
CA LYS A 295 13.62 -5.79 -2.92
C LYS A 295 13.05 -4.48 -2.41
N ILE A 296 12.34 -3.76 -3.27
CA ILE A 296 11.58 -2.56 -2.86
C ILE A 296 10.57 -2.90 -1.78
N SER A 297 9.89 -4.05 -1.89
CA SER A 297 8.91 -4.51 -0.88
C SER A 297 9.52 -4.80 0.50
N GLU A 298 10.83 -5.04 0.57
CA GLU A 298 11.56 -5.33 1.82
C GLU A 298 12.09 -4.05 2.48
N ASN A 299 12.15 -2.94 1.73
CA ASN A 299 12.66 -1.63 2.17
C ASN A 299 11.52 -0.61 2.36
N ARG A 300 10.46 -1.03 3.06
CA ARG A 300 9.19 -0.26 3.15
C ARG A 300 9.34 1.10 3.83
N ASP A 301 10.25 1.23 4.78
CA ASP A 301 10.59 2.47 5.47
C ASP A 301 11.07 3.55 4.51
N LYS A 302 11.95 3.19 3.56
CA LYS A 302 12.44 4.08 2.51
C LYS A 302 11.34 4.50 1.54
N VAL A 303 10.50 3.55 1.13
CA VAL A 303 9.34 3.85 0.28
C VAL A 303 8.34 4.74 1.02
N LYS A 304 8.15 4.53 2.33
CA LYS A 304 7.29 5.36 3.16
C LYS A 304 7.75 6.82 3.18
N LEU A 305 9.05 7.09 3.36
CA LEU A 305 9.58 8.46 3.28
C LEU A 305 9.25 9.13 1.94
N PHE A 306 9.47 8.42 0.83
CA PHE A 306 9.14 8.90 -0.51
C PHE A 306 7.63 9.17 -0.67
N THR A 307 6.79 8.22 -0.26
CA THR A 307 5.33 8.30 -0.38
C THR A 307 4.76 9.43 0.46
N ASP A 308 5.24 9.61 1.70
CA ASP A 308 4.78 10.66 2.60
C ASP A 308 5.09 12.05 2.03
N GLU A 309 6.31 12.27 1.54
CA GLU A 309 6.69 13.56 0.93
C GLU A 309 5.93 13.82 -0.38
N MET A 310 5.73 12.79 -1.22
CA MET A 310 4.91 12.89 -2.43
C MET A 310 3.47 13.31 -2.10
N ASN A 311 2.85 12.69 -1.10
CA ASN A 311 1.50 13.02 -0.66
C ASN A 311 1.45 14.43 -0.06
N ALA A 312 2.44 14.84 0.72
CA ALA A 312 2.56 16.20 1.25
C ALA A 312 2.63 17.23 0.12
N MET A 313 3.42 16.97 -0.92
CA MET A 313 3.50 17.78 -2.12
C MET A 313 2.16 17.84 -2.86
N PHE A 314 1.49 16.71 -3.09
CA PHE A 314 0.17 16.67 -3.73
C PHE A 314 -0.87 17.51 -2.97
N LYS A 315 -0.86 17.46 -1.63
CA LYS A 315 -1.72 18.29 -0.78
C LYS A 315 -1.40 19.78 -0.96
N LYS A 316 -0.12 20.16 -0.85
CA LYS A 316 0.35 21.54 -0.94
C LYS A 316 -0.01 22.20 -2.28
N PHE A 317 0.13 21.46 -3.38
CA PHE A 317 -0.09 22.00 -4.74
C PHE A 317 -1.44 21.60 -5.35
N SER A 318 -2.37 21.08 -4.53
CA SER A 318 -3.72 20.69 -4.97
C SER A 318 -3.75 19.70 -6.15
N ILE A 319 -2.79 18.78 -6.20
CA ILE A 319 -2.74 17.65 -7.16
C ILE A 319 -3.56 16.49 -6.58
N LYS A 320 -4.87 16.73 -6.42
CA LYS A 320 -5.77 15.83 -5.67
C LYS A 320 -6.59 14.91 -6.56
N THR A 321 -6.95 15.33 -7.77
CA THR A 321 -7.73 14.52 -8.71
C THR A 321 -6.89 13.37 -9.27
N CYS A 322 -7.55 12.28 -9.67
CA CYS A 322 -6.85 11.17 -10.30
C CYS A 322 -6.14 11.57 -11.58
N ARG A 323 -6.77 12.39 -12.44
CA ARG A 323 -6.15 12.83 -13.69
C ARG A 323 -4.82 13.53 -13.45
N ARG A 324 -4.81 14.50 -12.52
CA ARG A 324 -3.60 15.23 -12.13
C ARG A 324 -2.52 14.29 -11.59
N LYS A 325 -2.88 13.35 -10.70
CA LYS A 325 -1.91 12.37 -10.17
C LYS A 325 -1.37 11.45 -11.25
N ILE A 326 -2.24 10.91 -12.12
CA ILE A 326 -1.86 10.00 -13.21
C ILE A 326 -0.88 10.69 -14.16
N HIS A 327 -1.20 11.91 -14.61
CA HIS A 327 -0.28 12.72 -15.42
C HIS A 327 1.02 12.99 -14.66
N PHE A 328 0.93 13.46 -13.41
CA PHE A 328 2.12 13.82 -12.65
C PHE A 328 3.06 12.62 -12.47
N LEU A 329 2.54 11.47 -12.07
CA LEU A 329 3.29 10.22 -11.86
C LEU A 329 3.89 9.69 -13.16
N GLY A 330 3.11 9.65 -14.25
CA GLY A 330 3.60 9.17 -15.55
C GLY A 330 4.75 10.02 -16.08
N GLN A 331 4.62 11.34 -15.96
CA GLN A 331 5.66 12.29 -16.33
C GLN A 331 6.88 12.15 -15.39
N MET A 332 6.68 12.07 -14.07
CA MET A 332 7.75 11.91 -13.07
C MET A 332 8.54 10.61 -13.27
N TYR A 333 7.86 9.52 -13.65
CA TYR A 333 8.50 8.24 -13.94
C TYR A 333 9.49 8.35 -15.09
N LEU A 334 9.15 9.07 -16.16
CA LEU A 334 10.09 9.34 -17.24
C LEU A 334 11.26 10.22 -16.77
N GLU A 335 10.96 11.35 -16.11
CA GLU A 335 11.99 12.33 -15.71
C GLU A 335 13.03 11.74 -14.75
N THR A 336 12.63 10.79 -13.91
CA THR A 336 13.50 10.15 -12.91
C THR A 336 14.17 8.87 -13.41
N ILE A 337 14.05 8.57 -14.72
CA ILE A 337 14.52 7.33 -15.33
C ILE A 337 13.97 6.12 -14.57
N SER A 338 12.64 6.01 -14.54
CA SER A 338 11.93 4.95 -13.85
C SER A 338 12.18 4.92 -12.33
N PHE A 339 12.22 6.09 -11.66
CA PHE A 339 12.53 6.27 -10.23
C PHE A 339 13.92 5.78 -9.80
N THR A 340 14.94 5.98 -10.64
CA THR A 340 16.33 5.58 -10.32
C THR A 340 17.26 6.77 -10.10
N HIS A 341 16.93 7.95 -10.64
CA HIS A 341 17.77 9.14 -10.59
C HIS A 341 16.99 10.35 -10.06
N THR A 342 17.71 11.25 -9.38
CA THR A 342 17.26 12.61 -9.09
C THR A 342 18.11 13.67 -9.80
N TYR A 343 19.16 13.27 -10.52
CA TYR A 343 20.09 14.18 -11.19
C TYR A 343 20.59 13.57 -12.51
N GLU A 344 20.64 14.40 -13.55
CA GLU A 344 21.03 14.02 -14.92
C GLU A 344 22.54 13.73 -15.08
N SER A 345 23.39 14.39 -14.29
CA SER A 345 24.82 14.07 -14.12
C SER A 345 25.70 14.02 -15.38
N ARG A 346 25.41 14.80 -16.43
CA ARG A 346 26.29 14.93 -17.61
C ARG A 346 27.54 15.75 -17.27
N ASP A 347 28.67 15.41 -17.89
CA ASP A 347 29.92 16.17 -17.74
C ASP A 347 29.93 17.45 -18.62
N SER A 348 29.05 17.52 -19.62
CA SER A 348 28.82 18.71 -20.45
C SER A 348 27.34 18.83 -20.85
N VAL A 349 26.93 20.05 -21.20
CA VAL A 349 25.57 20.36 -21.68
C VAL A 349 25.63 21.12 -23.00
N PRO A 350 24.58 21.04 -23.85
CA PRO A 350 24.55 21.79 -25.11
C PRO A 350 24.54 23.32 -24.88
N ASP A 351 24.96 24.10 -25.88
CA ASP A 351 25.12 25.55 -25.77
C ASP A 351 23.82 26.32 -25.46
N ASN A 352 22.66 25.77 -25.82
CA ASN A 352 21.36 26.36 -25.50
C ASN A 352 21.00 26.20 -24.01
N TYR A 353 21.81 25.51 -23.22
CA TYR A 353 21.59 25.26 -21.82
C TYR A 353 22.07 26.41 -20.93
N LYS A 354 21.15 27.31 -20.57
CA LYS A 354 21.45 28.47 -19.72
C LYS A 354 21.95 28.06 -18.32
N GLY A 355 23.13 28.56 -17.95
CA GLY A 355 23.81 28.27 -16.68
C GLY A 355 24.77 27.08 -16.70
N GLY A 356 24.79 26.27 -17.76
CA GLY A 356 25.74 25.17 -17.92
C GLY A 356 25.51 23.98 -16.97
N VAL A 357 26.56 23.17 -16.80
CA VAL A 357 26.59 21.92 -15.99
C VAL A 357 25.97 22.06 -14.59
N PRO A 358 26.20 23.16 -13.82
CA PRO A 358 25.61 23.32 -12.49
C PRO A 358 24.08 23.35 -12.45
N PHE A 359 23.40 23.64 -13.57
CA PHE A 359 21.94 23.81 -13.61
C PHE A 359 21.22 22.74 -14.44
N GLN A 360 21.88 21.59 -14.63
CA GLN A 360 21.32 20.37 -15.22
C GLN A 360 20.04 19.87 -14.55
N GLY A 361 19.31 18.92 -15.17
CA GLY A 361 18.07 18.39 -14.62
C GLY A 361 18.22 17.85 -13.20
N ARG A 362 17.41 18.37 -12.26
CA ARG A 362 17.31 17.84 -10.88
C ARG A 362 15.88 17.65 -10.38
N GLY A 363 15.74 16.74 -9.42
CA GLY A 363 14.52 16.47 -8.69
C GLY A 363 13.50 15.65 -9.50
N MET A 364 12.28 15.58 -9.00
CA MET A 364 11.25 14.67 -9.52
C MET A 364 10.67 15.11 -10.87
N LYS A 365 10.98 16.32 -11.33
CA LYS A 365 10.59 16.85 -12.65
C LYS A 365 11.77 17.35 -13.48
N GLN A 366 13.00 17.06 -13.05
CA GLN A 366 14.22 17.45 -13.76
C GLN A 366 14.21 18.93 -14.17
N ILE A 367 14.00 19.85 -13.21
CA ILE A 367 14.03 21.27 -13.55
C ILE A 367 15.42 21.65 -14.09
N THR A 368 15.44 22.43 -15.16
CA THR A 368 16.62 22.75 -15.95
C THR A 368 16.80 24.26 -16.09
N HIS A 369 18.02 24.70 -16.40
CA HIS A 369 18.38 26.10 -16.62
C HIS A 369 18.40 27.00 -15.37
N ASP A 370 19.43 27.83 -15.25
CA ASP A 370 19.66 28.68 -14.08
C ASP A 370 18.47 29.60 -13.71
N TYR A 371 17.71 30.08 -14.68
CA TYR A 371 16.53 30.91 -14.44
C TYR A 371 15.37 30.15 -13.77
N ASN A 372 15.19 28.85 -14.01
CA ASN A 372 14.16 28.06 -13.32
C ASN A 372 14.61 27.74 -11.88
N TYR A 373 15.90 27.50 -11.67
CA TYR A 373 16.47 27.36 -10.33
C TYR A 373 16.33 28.66 -9.54
N LEU A 374 16.58 29.82 -10.16
CA LEU A 374 16.36 31.13 -9.53
C LEU A 374 14.89 31.35 -9.16
N ALA A 375 13.97 31.04 -10.07
CA ALA A 375 12.54 31.16 -9.82
C ALA A 375 12.09 30.31 -8.61
N TYR A 376 12.59 29.06 -8.52
CA TYR A 376 12.31 28.21 -7.37
C TYR A 376 13.00 28.68 -6.08
N TYR A 377 14.25 29.15 -6.16
CA TYR A 377 14.96 29.76 -5.03
C TYR A 377 14.16 30.92 -4.45
N VAL A 378 13.64 31.80 -5.31
CA VAL A 378 12.79 32.93 -4.92
C VAL A 378 11.47 32.47 -4.30
N TYR A 379 10.85 31.43 -4.85
CA TYR A 379 9.63 30.85 -4.26
C TYR A 379 9.86 30.34 -2.82
N ILE A 380 11.00 29.70 -2.56
CA ILE A 380 11.35 29.17 -1.24
C ILE A 380 11.77 30.29 -0.27
N ASN A 381 12.65 31.19 -0.71
CA ASN A 381 13.30 32.19 0.16
C ASN A 381 12.59 33.54 0.18
N LYS A 382 11.55 33.73 -0.64
CA LYS A 382 10.74 34.96 -0.74
C LYS A 382 11.57 36.22 -1.02
N THR A 383 12.54 36.12 -1.94
CA THR A 383 13.41 37.24 -2.33
C THR A 383 12.93 37.91 -3.63
N ALA A 384 13.47 39.08 -3.98
CA ALA A 384 13.12 39.82 -5.21
C ALA A 384 14.08 39.54 -6.39
N HIS A 385 14.92 38.50 -6.30
CA HIS A 385 15.98 38.25 -7.27
C HIS A 385 15.45 37.90 -8.67
N TYR A 386 14.31 37.21 -8.76
CA TYR A 386 13.72 36.88 -10.06
C TYR A 386 13.17 38.12 -10.76
N ASP A 387 12.50 39.02 -10.03
CA ASP A 387 12.02 40.30 -10.58
C ASP A 387 13.18 41.16 -11.08
N THR A 388 14.27 41.18 -10.31
CA THR A 388 15.52 41.85 -10.70
C THR A 388 16.07 41.27 -12.00
N TYR A 389 16.12 39.93 -12.10
CA TYR A 389 16.56 39.24 -13.31
C TYR A 389 15.67 39.58 -14.50
N ILE A 390 14.34 39.48 -14.38
CA ILE A 390 13.41 39.80 -15.47
C ILE A 390 13.53 41.27 -15.91
N LYS A 391 13.72 42.20 -14.96
CA LYS A 391 13.83 43.64 -15.23
C LYS A 391 15.09 44.01 -16.02
N TYR A 392 16.23 43.39 -15.70
CA TYR A 392 17.52 43.79 -16.26
C TYR A 392 18.04 42.86 -17.35
N ARG A 393 17.43 41.67 -17.52
CA ARG A 393 17.86 40.74 -18.56
C ARG A 393 17.56 41.25 -19.96
N SER A 394 18.38 40.85 -20.93
CA SER A 394 18.11 41.05 -22.35
C SER A 394 17.74 39.75 -23.05
N GLY A 395 16.58 39.73 -23.73
CA GLY A 395 16.13 38.58 -24.49
C GLY A 395 16.03 37.32 -23.63
N TYR A 396 16.61 36.22 -24.12
CA TYR A 396 16.59 34.90 -23.47
C TYR A 396 17.92 34.58 -22.75
N GLU A 397 18.66 35.60 -22.28
CA GLU A 397 19.89 35.38 -21.54
C GLU A 397 19.65 34.63 -20.21
N GLY A 398 20.60 33.80 -19.80
CA GLY A 398 20.58 33.12 -18.49
C GLY A 398 20.90 34.06 -17.33
N VAL A 399 20.72 33.59 -16.11
CA VAL A 399 21.03 34.36 -14.89
C VAL A 399 22.51 34.70 -14.82
N GLY A 400 23.41 33.74 -15.09
CA GLY A 400 24.85 34.00 -15.09
C GLY A 400 25.29 34.99 -16.17
N GLU A 401 24.66 34.94 -17.35
CA GLU A 401 24.88 35.90 -18.43
C GLU A 401 24.40 37.30 -18.04
N CYS A 402 23.22 37.40 -17.40
CA CYS A 402 22.68 38.65 -16.86
C CYS A 402 23.64 39.26 -15.83
N ILE A 403 24.11 38.47 -14.87
CA ILE A 403 25.07 38.90 -13.85
C ILE A 403 26.34 39.42 -14.49
N LYS A 404 26.89 38.72 -15.49
CA LYS A 404 28.11 39.14 -16.20
C LYS A 404 27.92 40.44 -16.98
N ASN A 405 26.81 40.58 -17.70
CA ASN A 405 26.63 41.64 -18.70
C ASN A 405 25.87 42.87 -18.20
N ARG A 406 25.20 42.80 -17.05
CA ARG A 406 24.27 43.86 -16.57
C ARG A 406 24.73 44.42 -15.21
N PRO A 407 25.50 45.54 -15.18
CA PRO A 407 25.91 46.18 -13.93
C PRO A 407 24.75 46.49 -12.97
N LYS A 408 23.63 46.97 -13.51
CA LYS A 408 22.43 47.27 -12.72
C LYS A 408 21.81 46.04 -12.05
N ALA A 409 21.95 44.85 -12.62
CA ALA A 409 21.48 43.62 -11.97
C ALA A 409 22.33 43.31 -10.72
N ARG A 410 23.66 43.47 -10.82
CA ARG A 410 24.60 43.31 -9.70
C ARG A 410 24.36 44.30 -8.58
N GLU A 411 24.15 45.57 -8.92
CA GLU A 411 23.80 46.64 -7.97
C GLU A 411 22.49 46.34 -7.20
N ASN A 412 21.62 45.50 -7.76
CA ASN A 412 20.35 45.08 -7.16
C ASN A 412 20.40 43.63 -6.62
N GLY A 413 21.59 43.13 -6.26
CA GLY A 413 21.77 41.90 -5.50
C GLY A 413 21.94 40.62 -6.31
N LEU A 414 21.88 40.67 -7.65
CA LEU A 414 22.28 39.54 -8.50
C LEU A 414 23.80 39.58 -8.72
N THR A 415 24.56 39.22 -7.70
CA THR A 415 26.03 39.25 -7.72
C THR A 415 26.62 37.90 -8.10
N GLU A 416 27.91 37.88 -8.43
CA GLU A 416 28.67 36.64 -8.64
C GLU A 416 28.64 35.74 -7.39
N THR A 417 28.72 36.33 -6.19
CA THR A 417 28.58 35.60 -4.92
C THR A 417 27.23 34.91 -4.82
N PHE A 418 26.13 35.62 -5.11
CA PHE A 418 24.80 35.04 -5.13
C PHE A 418 24.68 33.91 -6.16
N TYR A 419 25.34 34.02 -7.32
CA TYR A 419 25.30 32.97 -8.32
C TYR A 419 25.96 31.66 -7.84
N GLU A 420 27.04 31.74 -7.06
CA GLU A 420 27.64 30.57 -6.42
C GLU A 420 26.75 29.98 -5.32
N GLU A 421 26.03 30.82 -4.57
CA GLU A 421 24.99 30.36 -3.64
C GLU A 421 23.86 29.64 -4.38
N LEU A 422 23.42 30.16 -5.52
CA LEU A 422 22.38 29.54 -6.34
C LEU A 422 22.82 28.17 -6.88
N LYS A 423 24.10 28.02 -7.30
CA LYS A 423 24.67 26.72 -7.68
C LYS A 423 24.70 25.73 -6.52
N THR A 424 24.99 26.22 -5.31
CA THR A 424 24.97 25.39 -4.10
C THR A 424 23.54 24.95 -3.78
N PHE A 425 22.58 25.88 -3.82
CA PHE A 425 21.17 25.59 -3.63
C PHE A 425 20.62 24.61 -4.67
N ALA A 426 21.10 24.63 -5.91
CA ALA A 426 20.65 23.72 -6.95
C ALA A 426 20.73 22.24 -6.52
N LYS A 427 21.79 21.86 -5.79
CA LYS A 427 21.98 20.49 -5.28
C LYS A 427 20.91 20.05 -4.28
N ASN A 428 20.29 20.98 -3.55
CA ASN A 428 19.19 20.63 -2.65
C ASN A 428 18.04 19.96 -3.42
N ILE A 429 17.81 20.31 -4.68
CA ILE A 429 16.72 19.73 -5.48
C ILE A 429 16.97 18.25 -5.85
N SER A 430 18.22 17.79 -5.86
CA SER A 430 18.58 16.38 -6.12
C SER A 430 18.92 15.60 -4.85
N GLU A 431 19.32 16.26 -3.76
CA GLU A 431 19.84 15.62 -2.54
C GLU A 431 18.89 15.72 -1.33
N ASN A 432 17.95 16.67 -1.34
CA ASN A 432 16.97 16.85 -0.26
C ASN A 432 15.55 16.47 -0.72
N LEU A 433 14.91 15.56 0.03
CA LEU A 433 13.61 14.99 -0.31
C LEU A 433 12.51 16.05 -0.45
N PHE A 434 12.45 16.99 0.50
CA PHE A 434 11.50 18.10 0.45
C PHE A 434 11.71 18.93 -0.82
N HIS A 435 12.95 19.36 -1.11
CA HIS A 435 13.18 20.21 -2.28
C HIS A 435 12.95 19.47 -3.61
N ALA A 436 13.27 18.18 -3.69
CA ALA A 436 13.06 17.37 -4.89
C ALA A 436 11.58 17.25 -5.27
N PHE A 437 10.70 17.05 -4.29
CA PHE A 437 9.26 17.03 -4.51
C PHE A 437 8.66 18.43 -4.61
N ASN A 438 9.06 19.35 -3.73
CA ASN A 438 8.47 20.67 -3.67
C ASN A 438 8.71 21.47 -4.95
N SER A 439 9.91 21.39 -5.52
CA SER A 439 10.22 21.97 -6.84
C SER A 439 9.38 21.38 -7.95
N ALA A 440 9.17 20.06 -7.96
CA ALA A 440 8.36 19.38 -8.96
C ALA A 440 6.89 19.80 -8.92
N GLY A 441 6.31 19.87 -7.72
CA GLY A 441 4.96 20.38 -7.51
C GLY A 441 4.82 21.85 -7.88
N TRP A 442 5.76 22.70 -7.42
CA TRP A 442 5.80 24.12 -7.76
C TRP A 442 5.92 24.34 -9.27
N PHE A 443 6.82 23.61 -9.94
CA PHE A 443 7.05 23.75 -11.37
C PHE A 443 5.80 23.42 -12.17
N SER A 444 5.11 22.34 -11.79
CA SER A 444 3.93 21.83 -12.51
C SER A 444 2.64 22.60 -12.21
N THR A 445 2.63 23.52 -11.23
CA THR A 445 1.38 24.17 -10.77
C THR A 445 1.45 25.69 -10.68
N ILE A 446 2.55 26.23 -10.18
CA ILE A 446 2.74 27.66 -9.96
C ILE A 446 3.57 28.26 -11.09
N HIS A 447 4.68 27.61 -11.46
CA HIS A 447 5.57 28.13 -12.50
C HIS A 447 5.02 27.91 -13.91
N LYS A 448 4.50 26.70 -14.18
CA LYS A 448 3.85 26.34 -15.45
C LYS A 448 2.34 26.20 -15.24
N THR A 449 1.66 27.32 -15.08
CA THR A 449 0.23 27.38 -14.74
C THR A 449 -0.67 26.62 -15.72
N GLU A 450 -0.30 26.58 -17.01
CA GLU A 450 -1.03 25.83 -18.05
C GLU A 450 -1.03 24.31 -17.83
N THR A 451 -0.06 23.78 -17.09
CA THR A 451 0.11 22.34 -16.89
C THR A 451 -1.08 21.73 -16.15
N ILE A 452 -1.60 22.41 -15.11
CA ILE A 452 -2.76 21.90 -14.36
C ILE A 452 -4.02 21.91 -15.22
N ALA A 453 -4.27 22.98 -15.98
CA ALA A 453 -5.39 23.03 -16.90
C ALA A 453 -5.30 21.91 -17.95
N ALA A 454 -4.10 21.64 -18.48
CA ALA A 454 -3.87 20.53 -19.41
C ALA A 454 -4.14 19.17 -18.75
N MET A 455 -3.74 18.97 -17.50
CA MET A 455 -3.99 17.72 -16.75
C MET A 455 -5.48 17.48 -16.49
N ASP A 456 -6.28 18.53 -16.33
CA ASP A 456 -7.70 18.42 -16.04
C ASP A 456 -8.54 18.04 -17.27
N ASN A 457 -8.08 18.37 -18.48
CA ASN A 457 -8.78 18.10 -19.74
C ASN A 457 -9.18 16.62 -19.89
N GLY A 458 -8.25 15.71 -19.60
CA GLY A 458 -8.48 14.28 -19.77
C GLY A 458 -7.20 13.46 -19.63
N LEU A 459 -7.29 12.20 -20.05
CA LEU A 459 -6.20 11.21 -20.02
C LEU A 459 -5.98 10.55 -21.38
N GLU A 460 -6.52 11.14 -22.44
CA GLU A 460 -6.29 10.66 -23.80
C GLU A 460 -4.91 11.12 -24.28
N ASP A 461 -4.41 10.49 -25.33
CA ASP A 461 -3.09 10.77 -25.90
C ASP A 461 -2.87 12.26 -26.20
N SER A 462 -3.90 12.94 -26.71
CA SER A 462 -3.87 14.38 -27.00
C SER A 462 -3.80 15.24 -25.74
N ASP A 463 -4.33 14.77 -24.61
CA ASP A 463 -4.18 15.45 -23.32
C ASP A 463 -2.76 15.29 -22.77
N VAL A 464 -2.18 14.09 -22.91
CA VAL A 464 -0.77 13.85 -22.54
C VAL A 464 0.18 14.72 -23.36
N GLU A 465 -0.10 14.93 -24.64
CA GLU A 465 0.64 15.85 -25.51
C GLU A 465 0.59 17.28 -24.99
N LYS A 466 -0.60 17.80 -24.63
CA LYS A 466 -0.76 19.13 -24.06
C LYS A 466 -0.01 19.29 -22.75
N VAL A 467 -0.10 18.30 -21.84
CA VAL A 467 0.64 18.31 -20.57
C VAL A 467 2.15 18.33 -20.83
N THR A 468 2.62 17.51 -21.77
CA THR A 468 4.05 17.43 -22.11
C THR A 468 4.55 18.75 -22.70
N GLN A 469 3.78 19.36 -23.60
CA GLN A 469 4.09 20.68 -24.16
C GLN A 469 4.12 21.77 -23.09
N ALA A 470 3.18 21.77 -22.15
CA ALA A 470 3.15 22.74 -21.06
C ALA A 470 4.37 22.65 -20.13
N ILE A 471 4.88 21.43 -19.90
CA ILE A 471 6.06 21.18 -19.06
C ILE A 471 7.37 21.50 -19.82
N ASN A 472 7.52 20.96 -21.04
CA ASN A 472 8.80 20.92 -21.76
C ASN A 472 8.91 21.92 -22.92
N GLY A 473 7.84 22.62 -23.28
CA GLY A 473 7.78 23.46 -24.48
C GLY A 473 7.80 22.66 -25.81
N GLY A 474 7.70 21.33 -25.74
CA GLY A 474 7.78 20.41 -26.88
C GLY A 474 7.25 19.02 -26.54
N GLN A 475 7.48 18.04 -27.42
CA GLN A 475 6.94 16.66 -27.31
C GLN A 475 8.03 15.59 -27.13
N THR A 476 9.15 15.92 -26.49
CA THR A 476 10.24 14.97 -26.23
C THR A 476 9.74 13.75 -25.44
N ASN A 477 10.05 12.54 -25.96
CA ASN A 477 9.68 11.24 -25.39
C ASN A 477 8.17 11.07 -25.17
N ILE A 478 7.36 11.60 -26.09
CA ILE A 478 5.90 11.58 -25.95
C ILE A 478 5.30 10.17 -25.95
N ALA A 479 5.89 9.23 -26.70
CA ALA A 479 5.42 7.85 -26.75
C ALA A 479 5.53 7.17 -25.36
N GLU A 480 6.64 7.37 -24.67
CA GLU A 480 6.87 6.88 -23.32
C GLU A 480 5.92 7.55 -22.32
N ARG A 481 5.74 8.88 -22.40
CA ARG A 481 4.81 9.62 -21.53
C ARG A 481 3.38 9.12 -21.67
N LYS A 482 2.93 8.84 -22.91
CA LYS A 482 1.61 8.24 -23.19
C LYS A 482 1.49 6.86 -22.54
N ASN A 483 2.49 6.00 -22.72
CA ASN A 483 2.52 4.66 -22.12
C ASN A 483 2.48 4.72 -20.58
N TYR A 484 3.31 5.54 -19.95
CA TYR A 484 3.36 5.64 -18.48
C TYR A 484 2.08 6.23 -17.90
N THR A 485 1.48 7.21 -18.57
CA THR A 485 0.16 7.75 -18.20
C THR A 485 -0.90 6.65 -18.30
N LYS A 486 -0.93 5.90 -19.39
CA LYS A 486 -1.85 4.77 -19.62
C LYS A 486 -1.70 3.68 -18.57
N TRP A 487 -0.49 3.23 -18.26
CA TRP A 487 -0.27 2.19 -17.26
C TRP A 487 -0.60 2.66 -15.85
N THR A 488 -0.34 3.93 -15.53
CA THR A 488 -0.78 4.52 -14.26
C THR A 488 -2.31 4.59 -14.19
N ARG A 489 -2.99 4.95 -15.28
CA ARG A 489 -4.46 4.94 -15.42
C ARG A 489 -5.04 3.54 -15.23
N GLU A 490 -4.39 2.51 -15.78
CA GLU A 490 -4.75 1.09 -15.64
C GLU A 490 -4.63 0.64 -14.17
N LEU A 491 -3.51 0.90 -13.51
CA LEU A 491 -3.31 0.57 -12.10
C LEU A 491 -4.31 1.29 -11.19
N PHE A 492 -4.58 2.56 -11.48
CA PHE A 492 -5.56 3.35 -10.74
C PHE A 492 -6.99 2.86 -10.99
N LYS A 493 -7.17 1.92 -11.93
CA LYS A 493 -8.45 1.41 -12.42
C LYS A 493 -9.42 2.54 -12.72
N TYR A 494 -8.86 3.61 -13.30
CA TYR A 494 -9.52 4.90 -13.44
C TYR A 494 -10.87 4.81 -14.13
N ASP A 495 -10.99 3.98 -15.17
CA ASP A 495 -12.23 3.86 -15.92
C ASP A 495 -13.28 2.95 -15.29
N LYS A 496 -12.85 2.05 -14.39
CA LYS A 496 -13.70 0.99 -13.84
C LYS A 496 -14.16 1.28 -12.41
N GLU A 497 -13.26 1.79 -11.58
CA GLU A 497 -13.50 1.93 -10.15
C GLU A 497 -13.77 3.37 -9.73
N CYS A 498 -13.33 4.36 -10.52
CA CYS A 498 -13.38 5.77 -10.17
C CYS A 498 -14.67 6.43 -10.63
N VAL A 499 -15.37 6.99 -9.66
CA VAL A 499 -16.74 7.46 -9.83
C VAL A 499 -16.80 8.99 -10.03
N ASN A 500 -15.89 9.72 -9.39
CA ASN A 500 -15.70 11.16 -9.54
C ASN A 500 -14.44 11.39 -10.38
N LYS A 501 -14.59 11.36 -11.71
CA LYS A 501 -13.51 11.47 -12.70
C LYS A 501 -12.97 12.89 -12.84
#